data_AF-A0A7V9UGK3-F1
#
_entry.id   AF-A0A7V9UGK3-F1
#
_cell.length_a   1.000
_cell.length_b   1.000
_cell.length_c   1.000
_cell.angle_alpha   90.00
_cell.angle_beta   90.00
_cell.angle_gamma   90.00
#
_symmetry.space_group_name_H-M   'P 1'
#
loop_
_entity.id
_entity.type
_entity.pdbx_description
1 polymer ?
#
loop_
_entity_poly.entity_id
_entity_poly.type
_entity_poly.pdbx_seq_one_letter_code
_entity_poly.pdbx_strand_id
1 'polypeptide(L)'
;MSQNAKWILAILTVLSQSTTSLLIAENTISTDSQENQASAQPFEPFTGRITRNKVRLRLQPSLDGQILQEFVHDDLIMVVGDAEDFYAILPPKDSKAYVFRTFILDNKVEGNKVNVRLEPALESPVIAQLHSGDEIHGVVSPLNSKWLEIAPPVSTRFYVCKEYVEKIGSPAVMAQIEKRREEVNELLNRSYQVSQLEMQKNYEDMKLDHSIKGFKKIINEYSDFPDQAARAKELLANLQELLLQKKIEYLEAKATNHESTSSATQASQYQVDNVPIAPTPIDDDTHFALSATSQMNTSPNWNKVFDPSSMTPKMAAWISNERALYDAWASRTQNATPELFYLNQTTDTLTLTGILEPYARAVKNKPG
;
A
#
# COMPACT_ATOMS: atom_id res chain seq x y z
N MET A 1 -12.14 45.97 -56.24
CA MET A 1 -11.67 46.20 -57.62
C MET A 1 -10.97 47.55 -57.68
N SER A 2 -9.76 47.58 -58.26
CA SER A 2 -8.95 48.76 -58.64
C SER A 2 -8.55 49.77 -57.56
N GLN A 3 -7.26 49.81 -57.21
CA GLN A 3 -6.26 50.75 -57.75
C GLN A 3 -6.43 52.19 -57.22
N ASN A 4 -5.46 52.70 -56.47
CA ASN A 4 -4.42 53.55 -57.06
C ASN A 4 -3.36 54.02 -56.04
N ALA A 5 -2.17 54.24 -56.59
CA ALA A 5 -0.90 54.46 -55.92
C ALA A 5 -0.58 55.95 -55.67
N LYS A 6 0.51 56.14 -54.91
CA LYS A 6 1.48 57.27 -54.91
C LYS A 6 1.09 58.53 -54.14
N TRP A 7 1.96 58.98 -53.23
CA TRP A 7 2.68 60.28 -53.22
C TRP A 7 3.85 60.18 -52.19
N ILE A 8 5.10 60.04 -52.65
CA ILE A 8 6.24 61.01 -52.71
C ILE A 8 7.09 61.18 -51.42
N LEU A 9 8.40 61.02 -51.64
CA LEU A 9 9.59 61.22 -50.80
C LEU A 9 9.68 62.56 -50.06
N ALA A 10 10.38 62.56 -48.93
CA ALA A 10 11.37 63.59 -48.60
C ALA A 10 12.54 63.01 -47.79
N ILE A 11 13.74 63.21 -48.33
CA ILE A 11 15.07 62.90 -47.80
C ILE A 11 15.47 64.02 -46.83
N LEU A 12 16.08 63.71 -45.69
CA LEU A 12 17.03 64.62 -45.07
C LEU A 12 18.15 63.86 -44.35
N THR A 13 19.31 63.85 -45.02
CA THR A 13 20.61 63.42 -44.52
C THR A 13 21.27 64.62 -43.86
N VAL A 14 21.78 64.51 -42.63
CA VAL A 14 22.81 65.41 -42.11
C VAL A 14 23.93 64.57 -41.50
N LEU A 15 25.09 64.68 -42.15
CA LEU A 15 26.40 64.18 -41.77
C LEU A 15 27.24 65.41 -41.35
N SER A 16 27.93 65.37 -40.22
CA SER A 16 29.15 66.18 -39.93
C SER A 16 29.72 65.70 -38.58
N GLN A 17 30.73 64.81 -38.56
CA GLN A 17 32.19 65.04 -38.60
C GLN A 17 32.82 65.63 -37.31
N SER A 18 33.44 64.72 -36.54
CA SER A 18 34.86 64.66 -36.10
C SER A 18 35.54 65.81 -35.34
N THR A 19 36.15 65.47 -34.19
CA THR A 19 37.58 65.67 -33.78
C THR A 19 37.78 65.24 -32.30
N THR A 20 38.52 64.14 -32.01
CA THR A 20 39.90 64.06 -31.40
C THR A 20 40.07 64.81 -30.07
N SER A 21 40.69 64.34 -28.98
CA SER A 21 41.49 63.15 -28.58
C SER A 21 41.82 63.27 -27.07
N LEU A 22 42.41 62.20 -26.51
CA LEU A 22 43.35 62.10 -25.37
C LEU A 22 42.90 61.41 -24.07
N LEU A 23 43.82 60.50 -23.69
CA LEU A 23 43.90 59.51 -22.64
C LEU A 23 44.16 60.12 -21.25
N ILE A 24 43.79 59.39 -20.17
CA ILE A 24 44.71 58.76 -19.18
C ILE A 24 43.95 58.28 -17.92
N ALA A 25 44.27 57.05 -17.53
CA ALA A 25 44.30 56.39 -16.20
C ALA A 25 43.02 56.04 -15.41
N GLU A 26 42.79 54.71 -15.37
CA GLU A 26 42.76 53.85 -14.16
C GLU A 26 41.89 54.25 -12.97
N ASN A 27 40.80 53.50 -12.75
CA ASN A 27 40.74 52.59 -11.60
C ASN A 27 39.75 51.45 -11.86
N THR A 28 40.30 50.26 -12.09
CA THR A 28 39.62 48.99 -12.27
C THR A 28 39.03 48.49 -10.95
N ILE A 29 37.69 48.45 -10.86
CA ILE A 29 36.99 47.54 -9.95
C ILE A 29 36.49 46.37 -10.80
N SER A 30 37.21 45.26 -10.69
CA SER A 30 36.91 43.99 -11.34
C SER A 30 35.54 43.48 -10.88
N THR A 31 34.53 43.59 -11.73
CA THR A 31 33.30 42.80 -11.62
C THR A 31 33.42 41.70 -12.66
N ASP A 32 34.06 40.61 -12.26
CA ASP A 32 34.15 39.40 -13.06
C ASP A 32 32.87 38.59 -12.80
N SER A 33 31.91 38.73 -13.69
CA SER A 33 30.77 37.83 -13.80
C SER A 33 30.54 37.64 -15.29
N GLN A 34 31.46 36.91 -15.91
CA GLN A 34 31.26 36.36 -17.23
C GLN A 34 30.14 35.33 -17.15
N GLU A 35 29.00 35.69 -17.72
CA GLU A 35 27.94 34.78 -18.15
C GLU A 35 28.57 33.71 -19.06
N ASN A 36 28.78 32.52 -18.50
CA ASN A 36 29.20 31.35 -19.24
C ASN A 36 27.98 30.79 -20.00
N GLN A 37 27.67 31.36 -21.16
CA GLN A 37 26.75 30.75 -22.12
C GLN A 37 27.47 29.58 -22.82
N ALA A 38 27.55 28.44 -22.14
CA ALA A 38 27.93 27.18 -22.75
C ALA A 38 26.78 26.72 -23.67
N SER A 39 27.12 26.47 -24.94
CA SER A 39 26.24 25.99 -25.99
C SER A 39 25.50 24.71 -25.59
N ALA A 40 24.21 24.84 -25.27
CA ALA A 40 23.35 23.73 -24.88
C ALA A 40 23.03 22.85 -26.09
N GLN A 41 23.61 21.65 -26.12
CA GLN A 41 23.06 20.56 -26.95
C GLN A 41 21.64 20.25 -26.44
N PRO A 42 20.70 19.89 -27.32
CA PRO A 42 19.35 19.53 -26.89
C PRO A 42 19.43 18.27 -26.01
N PHE A 43 19.22 18.46 -24.71
CA PHE A 43 19.18 17.37 -23.75
C PHE A 43 17.89 16.57 -23.92
N GLU A 44 18.01 15.26 -24.11
CA GLU A 44 16.84 14.38 -24.20
C GLU A 44 16.31 14.06 -22.80
N PRO A 45 15.08 14.47 -22.45
CA PRO A 45 14.50 14.18 -21.15
C PRO A 45 14.36 12.67 -20.95
N PHE A 46 14.58 12.19 -19.73
CA PHE A 46 14.48 10.78 -19.40
C PHE A 46 13.98 10.54 -17.97
N THR A 47 13.53 9.32 -17.72
CA THR A 47 13.12 8.89 -16.38
C THR A 47 14.35 8.36 -15.63
N GLY A 48 14.67 8.98 -14.51
CA GLY A 48 15.71 8.57 -13.58
C GLY A 48 15.15 7.83 -12.38
N ARG A 49 15.89 6.83 -11.90
CA ARG A 49 15.64 6.12 -10.64
C ARG A 49 16.73 6.45 -9.63
N ILE A 50 16.33 6.76 -8.41
CA ILE A 50 17.24 7.08 -7.32
C ILE A 50 17.88 5.81 -6.77
N THR A 51 19.22 5.76 -6.72
CA THR A 51 19.96 4.55 -6.34
C THR A 51 20.22 4.43 -4.83
N ARG A 52 20.13 5.51 -4.06
CA ARG A 52 20.43 5.52 -2.62
C ARG A 52 19.30 6.16 -1.81
N ASN A 53 19.27 5.85 -0.51
CA ASN A 53 18.40 6.55 0.44
C ASN A 53 18.96 7.92 0.81
N LYS A 54 18.07 8.87 1.14
CA LYS A 54 18.38 10.24 1.58
C LYS A 54 19.14 11.07 0.56
N VAL A 55 18.80 10.92 -0.71
CA VAL A 55 19.40 11.69 -1.79
C VAL A 55 18.79 13.09 -1.79
N ARG A 56 19.63 14.11 -1.65
CA ARG A 56 19.19 15.49 -1.44
C ARG A 56 18.79 16.15 -2.76
N LEU A 57 17.56 16.65 -2.80
CA LEU A 57 17.06 17.57 -3.81
C LEU A 57 17.43 19.00 -3.41
N ARG A 58 18.01 19.76 -4.34
CA ARG A 58 18.55 21.09 -4.08
C ARG A 58 17.93 22.13 -4.99
N LEU A 59 17.95 23.38 -4.52
CA LEU A 59 17.48 24.53 -5.30
C LEU A 59 18.48 24.95 -6.39
N GLN A 60 19.78 24.74 -6.16
CA GLN A 60 20.86 25.12 -7.07
C GLN A 60 21.73 23.89 -7.40
N PRO A 61 22.41 23.87 -8.57
CA PRO A 61 23.33 22.80 -8.96
C PRO A 61 24.67 22.94 -8.22
N SER A 62 24.65 22.96 -6.89
CA SER A 62 25.85 23.06 -6.06
C SER A 62 25.75 22.25 -4.77
N LEU A 63 26.89 21.87 -4.19
CA LEU A 63 26.95 21.13 -2.94
C LEU A 63 26.52 21.96 -1.72
N ASP A 64 26.61 23.29 -1.82
CA ASP A 64 26.20 24.25 -0.78
C ASP A 64 24.77 24.75 -0.97
N GLY A 65 24.12 24.38 -2.09
CA GLY A 65 22.76 24.79 -2.40
C GLY A 65 21.75 24.28 -1.36
N GLN A 66 20.73 25.11 -1.08
CA GLN A 66 19.67 24.78 -0.13
C GLN A 66 18.99 23.46 -0.48
N ILE A 67 18.84 22.59 0.53
CA ILE A 67 18.17 21.30 0.42
C ILE A 67 16.67 21.53 0.59
N LEU A 68 15.89 21.06 -0.37
CA LEU A 68 14.44 21.18 -0.41
C LEU A 68 13.77 19.93 0.19
N GLN A 69 14.24 18.77 -0.24
CA GLN A 69 13.68 17.47 0.11
C GLN A 69 14.76 16.39 0.00
N GLU A 70 14.52 15.24 0.62
CA GLU A 70 15.32 14.04 0.44
C GLU A 70 14.48 12.95 -0.24
N PHE A 71 15.05 12.28 -1.24
CA PHE A 71 14.48 11.11 -1.90
C PHE A 71 14.92 9.82 -1.22
N VAL A 72 14.08 8.80 -1.36
CA VAL A 72 14.37 7.43 -0.95
C VAL A 72 14.85 6.60 -2.13
N HIS A 73 15.41 5.43 -1.84
CA HIS A 73 15.81 4.46 -2.85
C HIS A 73 14.61 4.06 -3.73
N ASP A 74 14.86 3.87 -5.02
CA ASP A 74 13.88 3.56 -6.07
C ASP A 74 12.84 4.66 -6.38
N ASP A 75 12.99 5.86 -5.81
CA ASP A 75 12.18 7.00 -6.24
C ASP A 75 12.40 7.33 -7.72
N LEU A 76 11.31 7.68 -8.40
CA LEU A 76 11.32 8.01 -9.82
C LEU A 76 11.23 9.51 -10.03
N ILE A 77 12.12 10.03 -10.86
CA ILE A 77 12.25 11.45 -11.16
C ILE A 77 12.31 11.70 -12.66
N MET A 78 11.78 12.84 -13.10
CA MET A 78 11.85 13.27 -14.50
C MET A 78 13.02 14.23 -14.68
N VAL A 79 14.05 13.77 -15.39
CA VAL A 79 15.23 14.57 -15.71
C VAL A 79 14.99 15.30 -17.03
N VAL A 80 15.15 16.62 -17.02
CA VAL A 80 14.88 17.50 -18.18
C VAL A 80 16.14 18.22 -18.65
N GLY A 81 17.20 18.24 -17.85
CA GLY A 81 18.46 18.85 -18.24
C GLY A 81 19.63 18.33 -17.43
N ASP A 82 20.82 18.70 -17.86
CA ASP A 82 22.07 18.48 -17.15
C ASP A 82 22.73 19.81 -16.78
N ALA A 83 23.35 19.84 -15.61
CA ALA A 83 24.08 20.98 -15.09
C ALA A 83 25.32 20.45 -14.37
N GLU A 84 26.45 20.36 -15.08
CA GLU A 84 27.75 19.90 -14.54
C GLU A 84 27.65 18.56 -13.78
N ASP A 85 27.69 18.57 -12.44
CA ASP A 85 27.60 17.38 -11.59
C ASP A 85 26.16 17.03 -11.15
N PHE A 86 25.17 17.82 -11.60
CA PHE A 86 23.77 17.71 -11.22
C PHE A 86 22.87 17.49 -12.44
N TYR A 87 21.76 16.79 -12.22
CA TYR A 87 20.65 16.73 -13.15
C TYR A 87 19.58 17.75 -12.74
N ALA A 88 19.06 18.47 -13.73
CA ALA A 88 17.90 19.33 -13.57
C ALA A 88 16.63 18.49 -13.73
N ILE A 89 15.80 18.47 -12.69
CA ILE A 89 14.55 17.69 -12.65
C ILE A 89 13.33 18.60 -12.60
N LEU A 90 12.18 18.04 -12.98
CA LEU A 90 10.89 18.68 -12.71
C LEU A 90 10.55 18.64 -11.22
N PRO A 91 9.80 19.64 -10.72
CA PRO A 91 9.26 19.62 -9.37
C PRO A 91 8.46 18.33 -9.11
N PRO A 92 8.67 17.66 -7.96
CA PRO A 92 7.77 16.60 -7.50
C PRO A 92 6.32 17.09 -7.45
N LYS A 93 5.35 16.20 -7.72
CA LYS A 93 3.91 16.54 -7.80
C LYS A 93 3.37 17.23 -6.53
N ASP A 94 3.92 16.89 -5.37
CA ASP A 94 3.49 17.43 -4.07
C ASP A 94 4.18 18.75 -3.70
N SER A 95 5.05 19.26 -4.57
CA SER A 95 5.76 20.51 -4.34
C SER A 95 4.80 21.69 -4.41
N LYS A 96 4.96 22.63 -3.49
CA LYS A 96 4.15 23.86 -3.41
C LYS A 96 4.99 25.05 -3.84
N ALA A 97 4.32 26.02 -4.44
CA ALA A 97 4.91 27.29 -4.82
C ALA A 97 3.99 28.44 -4.40
N TYR A 98 4.57 29.60 -4.14
CA TYR A 98 3.83 30.75 -3.63
C TYR A 98 4.09 31.98 -4.47
N VAL A 99 3.01 32.70 -4.77
CA VAL A 99 3.05 33.97 -5.49
C VAL A 99 2.23 35.00 -4.74
N PHE A 100 2.65 36.25 -4.80
CA PHE A 100 1.99 37.31 -4.06
C PHE A 100 0.64 37.66 -4.70
N ARG A 101 -0.43 37.62 -3.91
CA ARG A 101 -1.81 37.67 -4.39
C ARG A 101 -2.15 38.94 -5.16
N THR A 102 -1.51 40.07 -4.84
CA THR A 102 -1.81 41.36 -5.49
C THR A 102 -1.42 41.40 -6.97
N PHE A 103 -0.61 40.45 -7.45
CA PHE A 103 -0.24 40.35 -8.86
C PHE A 103 -1.18 39.44 -9.66
N ILE A 104 -2.25 38.93 -9.04
CA ILE A 104 -3.12 37.91 -9.61
C ILE A 104 -4.54 38.48 -9.63
N LEU A 105 -5.08 38.64 -10.82
CA LEU A 105 -6.44 39.12 -11.04
C LEU A 105 -7.16 38.13 -11.97
N ASP A 106 -8.33 37.66 -11.58
CA ASP A 106 -9.13 36.70 -12.35
C ASP A 106 -8.33 35.46 -12.83
N ASN A 107 -7.50 34.90 -11.94
CA ASN A 107 -6.59 33.76 -12.22
C ASN A 107 -5.54 34.04 -13.30
N LYS A 108 -5.26 35.32 -13.61
CA LYS A 108 -4.21 35.75 -14.54
C LYS A 108 -3.19 36.61 -13.82
N VAL A 109 -1.94 36.50 -14.26
CA VAL A 109 -0.85 37.32 -13.74
C VAL A 109 -0.88 38.69 -14.42
N GLU A 110 -1.00 39.76 -13.64
CA GLU A 110 -1.05 41.14 -14.14
C GLU A 110 0.36 41.71 -14.38
N GLY A 111 1.34 41.29 -13.57
CA GLY A 111 2.71 41.79 -13.62
C GLY A 111 3.62 41.03 -14.60
N ASN A 112 4.67 41.69 -15.09
CA ASN A 112 5.77 41.01 -15.77
C ASN A 112 6.89 40.66 -14.78
N LYS A 113 7.54 39.50 -14.94
CA LYS A 113 8.58 38.97 -14.04
C LYS A 113 8.13 38.87 -12.58
N VAL A 114 6.92 38.37 -12.36
CA VAL A 114 6.38 38.16 -11.02
C VAL A 114 7.10 36.97 -10.38
N ASN A 115 7.74 37.20 -9.24
CA ASN A 115 8.51 36.17 -8.54
C ASN A 115 7.59 35.11 -7.91
N VAL A 116 7.88 33.85 -8.20
CA VAL A 116 7.31 32.68 -7.53
C VAL A 116 8.36 32.15 -6.55
N ARG A 117 7.93 31.89 -5.32
CA ARG A 117 8.81 31.55 -4.20
C ARG A 117 8.47 30.19 -3.61
N LEU A 118 9.43 29.62 -2.87
CA LEU A 118 9.27 28.32 -2.23
C LEU A 118 8.35 28.37 -1.00
N GLU A 119 8.32 29.49 -0.28
CA GLU A 119 7.51 29.71 0.92
C GLU A 119 6.75 31.04 0.82
N PRO A 120 5.64 31.23 1.58
CA PRO A 120 4.83 32.45 1.56
C PRO A 120 5.49 33.59 2.37
N ALA A 121 6.74 33.92 2.04
CA ALA A 121 7.56 34.95 2.69
C ALA A 121 8.39 35.74 1.66
N LEU A 122 8.67 37.02 1.97
CA LEU A 122 9.45 37.89 1.09
C LEU A 122 10.93 37.51 1.00
N GLU A 123 11.47 36.91 2.06
CA GLU A 123 12.86 36.43 2.14
C GLU A 123 13.04 35.03 1.53
N SER A 124 11.94 34.34 1.18
CA SER A 124 12.00 32.99 0.63
C SER A 124 12.63 32.98 -0.77
N PRO A 125 13.46 31.97 -1.12
CA PRO A 125 14.09 31.89 -2.43
C PRO A 125 13.08 31.93 -3.59
N VAL A 126 13.45 32.63 -4.66
CA VAL A 126 12.68 32.68 -5.91
C VAL A 126 13.02 31.44 -6.73
N ILE A 127 12.00 30.67 -7.09
CA ILE A 127 12.12 29.40 -7.83
C ILE A 127 11.74 29.54 -9.31
N ALA A 128 10.92 30.54 -9.65
CA ALA A 128 10.50 30.84 -11.01
C ALA A 128 10.02 32.30 -11.12
N GLN A 129 9.85 32.77 -12.35
CA GLN A 129 9.22 34.04 -12.66
C GLN A 129 8.08 33.83 -13.65
N LEU A 130 6.94 34.45 -13.38
CA LEU A 130 5.76 34.44 -14.25
C LEU A 130 5.71 35.71 -15.09
N HIS A 131 5.11 35.59 -16.27
CA HIS A 131 4.90 36.69 -17.19
C HIS A 131 3.45 37.17 -17.14
N SER A 132 3.23 38.39 -17.64
CA SER A 132 1.89 38.96 -17.70
C SER A 132 1.02 38.15 -18.66
N GLY A 133 -0.19 37.82 -18.22
CA GLY A 133 -1.15 36.99 -18.95
C GLY A 133 -1.07 35.48 -18.67
N ASP A 134 -0.07 35.01 -17.92
CA ASP A 134 0.02 33.60 -17.52
C ASP A 134 -1.21 33.21 -16.68
N GLU A 135 -1.85 32.10 -17.02
CA GLU A 135 -3.00 31.58 -16.28
C GLU A 135 -2.52 30.70 -15.13
N ILE A 136 -2.99 31.00 -13.92
CA ILE A 136 -2.62 30.28 -12.71
C ILE A 136 -3.86 29.95 -11.88
N HIS A 137 -3.90 28.71 -11.41
CA HIS A 137 -4.92 28.27 -10.46
C HIS A 137 -4.25 28.03 -9.11
N GLY A 138 -4.83 28.62 -8.06
CA GLY A 138 -4.28 28.53 -6.73
C GLY A 138 -5.32 28.76 -5.65
N VAL A 139 -4.94 28.41 -4.43
CA VAL A 139 -5.74 28.58 -3.22
C VAL A 139 -5.03 29.61 -2.34
N VAL A 140 -5.78 30.43 -1.60
CA VAL A 140 -5.17 31.38 -0.66
C VAL A 140 -4.43 30.58 0.41
N SER A 141 -3.16 30.91 0.64
CA SER A 141 -2.33 30.17 1.58
C SER A 141 -2.89 30.27 3.01
N PRO A 142 -3.00 29.16 3.76
CA PRO A 142 -3.48 29.17 5.14
C PRO A 142 -2.49 29.86 6.09
N LEU A 143 -1.21 29.91 5.75
CA LEU A 143 -0.17 30.54 6.56
C LEU A 143 -0.17 32.07 6.43
N ASN A 144 -0.47 32.57 5.23
CA ASN A 144 -0.46 34.00 4.95
C ASN A 144 -1.42 34.34 3.81
N SER A 145 -2.49 35.07 4.14
CA SER A 145 -3.55 35.44 3.21
C SER A 145 -3.11 36.40 2.08
N LYS A 146 -1.91 36.99 2.19
CA LYS A 146 -1.28 37.81 1.14
C LYS A 146 -0.68 36.96 0.01
N TRP A 147 -0.52 35.66 0.22
CA TRP A 147 0.07 34.75 -0.75
C TRP A 147 -0.97 33.78 -1.29
N LEU A 148 -0.83 33.47 -2.56
CA LEU A 148 -1.56 32.41 -3.23
C LEU A 148 -0.63 31.20 -3.36
N GLU A 149 -1.09 30.06 -2.88
CA GLU A 149 -0.45 28.75 -3.06
C GLU A 149 -0.86 28.22 -4.44
N ILE A 150 0.13 27.94 -5.29
CA ILE A 150 -0.03 27.46 -6.65
C ILE A 150 0.81 26.19 -6.86
N ALA A 151 0.48 25.43 -7.91
CA ALA A 151 1.38 24.42 -8.42
C ALA A 151 2.66 25.08 -9.00
N PRO A 152 3.85 24.49 -8.82
CA PRO A 152 5.08 25.00 -9.39
C PRO A 152 4.96 25.17 -10.91
N PRO A 153 5.34 26.34 -11.47
CA PRO A 153 5.32 26.55 -12.91
C PRO A 153 6.23 25.57 -13.65
N VAL A 154 5.91 25.27 -14.92
CA VAL A 154 6.66 24.34 -15.78
C VAL A 154 8.12 24.78 -16.01
N SER A 155 8.46 26.05 -15.76
CA SER A 155 9.82 26.58 -15.82
C SER A 155 10.68 26.24 -14.60
N THR A 156 10.08 25.80 -13.49
CA THR A 156 10.79 25.54 -12.23
C THR A 156 11.71 24.33 -12.38
N ARG A 157 12.95 24.43 -11.90
CA ARG A 157 13.93 23.34 -11.93
C ARG A 157 14.53 23.15 -10.56
N PHE A 158 14.74 21.89 -10.19
CA PHE A 158 15.50 21.51 -9.01
C PHE A 158 16.63 20.57 -9.41
N TYR A 159 17.59 20.37 -8.52
CA TYR A 159 18.85 19.73 -8.86
C TYR A 159 19.14 18.55 -7.94
N VAL A 160 19.54 17.43 -8.55
CA VAL A 160 19.96 16.22 -7.87
C VAL A 160 21.32 15.77 -8.40
N CYS A 161 22.19 15.23 -7.53
CA CYS A 161 23.52 14.81 -7.95
C CYS A 161 23.45 13.65 -8.96
N LYS A 162 24.22 13.72 -10.05
CA LYS A 162 24.20 12.73 -11.14
C LYS A 162 24.57 11.32 -10.67
N GLU A 163 25.46 11.22 -9.68
CA GLU A 163 25.96 9.94 -9.16
C GLU A 163 24.87 9.06 -8.53
N TYR A 164 23.73 9.65 -8.15
CA TYR A 164 22.62 8.95 -7.50
C TYR A 164 21.43 8.66 -8.42
N VAL A 165 21.54 8.97 -9.72
CA VAL A 165 20.45 8.82 -10.67
C VAL A 165 20.82 7.81 -11.74
N GLU A 166 20.05 6.73 -11.80
CA GLU A 166 20.15 5.71 -12.86
C GLU A 166 19.09 5.96 -13.94
N LYS A 167 19.51 6.00 -15.20
CA LYS A 167 18.56 6.15 -16.32
C LYS A 167 17.83 4.83 -16.56
N ILE A 168 16.52 4.81 -16.32
CA ILE A 168 15.69 3.61 -16.51
C ILE A 168 14.92 3.59 -17.83
N GLY A 169 14.70 4.75 -18.47
CA GLY A 169 13.98 4.79 -19.74
C GLY A 169 13.53 6.17 -20.20
N SER A 170 12.66 6.19 -21.20
CA SER A 170 12.07 7.42 -21.74
C SER A 170 11.07 8.05 -20.76
N PRO A 171 10.67 9.32 -20.95
CA PRO A 171 9.68 9.99 -20.09
C PRO A 171 8.33 9.25 -20.02
N ALA A 172 7.99 8.45 -21.04
CA ALA A 172 6.75 7.67 -21.08
C ALA A 172 6.70 6.56 -20.01
N VAL A 173 7.87 6.04 -19.59
CA VAL A 173 7.95 4.97 -18.58
C VAL A 173 7.43 5.44 -17.23
N MET A 174 7.78 6.66 -16.80
CA MET A 174 7.27 7.24 -15.55
C MET A 174 5.74 7.33 -15.57
N ALA A 175 5.16 7.80 -16.68
CA ALA A 175 3.72 7.92 -16.83
C ALA A 175 3.02 6.55 -16.79
N GLN A 176 3.62 5.52 -17.39
CA GLN A 176 3.09 4.15 -17.34
C GLN A 176 3.16 3.56 -15.93
N ILE A 177 4.27 3.72 -15.23
CA ILE A 177 4.43 3.26 -13.85
C ILE A 177 3.42 3.96 -12.94
N GLU A 178 3.23 5.26 -13.12
CA GLU A 178 2.28 6.03 -12.34
C GLU A 178 0.84 5.62 -12.61
N LYS A 179 0.47 5.44 -13.87
CA LYS A 179 -0.86 4.91 -14.23
C LYS A 179 -1.10 3.54 -13.60
N ARG A 180 -0.10 2.66 -13.64
CA ARG A 180 -0.19 1.34 -13.01
C ARG A 180 -0.31 1.45 -11.48
N ARG A 181 0.38 2.41 -10.85
CA ARG A 181 0.27 2.72 -9.42
C ARG A 181 -1.16 3.16 -9.06
N GLU A 182 -1.75 4.04 -9.86
CA GLU A 182 -3.13 4.49 -9.72
C GLU A 182 -4.11 3.32 -9.85
N GLU A 183 -3.97 2.48 -10.87
CA GLU A 183 -4.80 1.28 -11.06
C GLU A 183 -4.71 0.32 -9.85
N VAL A 184 -3.52 0.12 -9.28
CA VAL A 184 -3.34 -0.69 -8.06
C VAL A 184 -4.02 -0.06 -6.86
N ASN A 185 -3.86 1.25 -6.66
CA ASN A 185 -4.50 1.97 -5.56
C ASN A 185 -6.03 1.93 -5.69
N GLU A 186 -6.57 2.09 -6.89
CA GLU A 186 -8.00 1.94 -7.17
C GLU A 186 -8.49 0.51 -6.88
N LEU A 187 -7.75 -0.51 -7.33
CA LEU A 187 -8.10 -1.90 -7.05
C LEU A 187 -8.07 -2.21 -5.55
N LEU A 188 -7.08 -1.68 -4.83
CA LEU A 188 -6.96 -1.81 -3.38
C LEU A 188 -8.15 -1.16 -2.68
N ASN A 189 -8.45 0.10 -3.01
CA ASN A 189 -9.55 0.86 -2.44
C ASN A 189 -10.91 0.21 -2.73
N ARG A 190 -11.12 -0.24 -3.98
CA ARG A 190 -12.34 -0.96 -4.37
C ARG A 190 -12.48 -2.26 -3.59
N SER A 191 -11.43 -3.07 -3.50
CA SER A 191 -11.46 -4.36 -2.79
C SER A 191 -11.76 -4.17 -1.30
N TYR A 192 -11.19 -3.12 -0.70
CA TYR A 192 -11.45 -2.71 0.67
C TYR A 192 -12.89 -2.21 0.87
N GLN A 193 -13.41 -1.35 0.00
CA GLN A 193 -14.80 -0.90 0.09
C GLN A 193 -15.79 -2.05 -0.03
N VAL A 194 -15.56 -2.96 -0.99
CA VAL A 194 -16.38 -4.16 -1.14
C VAL A 194 -16.31 -5.00 0.13
N SER A 195 -15.14 -5.20 0.73
CA SER A 195 -15.06 -5.99 1.96
C SER A 195 -15.80 -5.34 3.11
N GLN A 196 -15.69 -4.02 3.28
CA GLN A 196 -16.44 -3.29 4.32
C GLN A 196 -17.95 -3.40 4.13
N LEU A 197 -18.44 -3.31 2.88
CA LEU A 197 -19.87 -3.47 2.58
C LEU A 197 -20.37 -4.90 2.80
N GLU A 198 -19.57 -5.90 2.43
CA GLU A 198 -19.92 -7.30 2.66
C GLU A 198 -19.90 -7.64 4.16
N MET A 199 -18.99 -7.05 4.95
CA MET A 199 -18.93 -7.21 6.42
C MET A 199 -20.18 -6.71 7.15
N GLN A 200 -20.94 -5.79 6.56
CA GLN A 200 -22.19 -5.28 7.16
C GLN A 200 -23.36 -6.25 6.99
N LYS A 201 -23.25 -7.22 6.07
CA LYS A 201 -24.30 -8.21 5.85
C LYS A 201 -24.28 -9.28 6.93
N ASN A 202 -25.38 -10.03 7.03
CA ASN A 202 -25.44 -11.22 7.86
C ASN A 202 -24.39 -12.24 7.42
N TYR A 203 -23.89 -13.02 8.37
CA TYR A 203 -22.82 -13.98 8.14
C TYR A 203 -23.10 -14.96 6.98
N GLU A 204 -24.35 -15.37 6.79
CA GLU A 204 -24.76 -16.32 5.74
C GLU A 204 -24.74 -15.73 4.32
N ASP A 205 -24.99 -14.43 4.18
CA ASP A 205 -25.14 -13.76 2.87
C ASP A 205 -23.83 -13.11 2.38
N MET A 206 -22.79 -13.18 3.19
CA MET A 206 -21.53 -12.48 3.00
C MET A 206 -20.67 -13.13 1.90
N LYS A 207 -20.28 -12.36 0.88
CA LYS A 207 -19.50 -12.87 -0.26
C LYS A 207 -18.16 -12.15 -0.41
N LEU A 208 -17.14 -12.66 0.27
CA LEU A 208 -15.81 -12.01 0.30
C LEU A 208 -14.83 -12.52 -0.75
N ASP A 209 -15.21 -13.55 -1.51
CA ASP A 209 -14.33 -14.14 -2.52
C ASP A 209 -13.80 -13.09 -3.51
N HIS A 210 -14.62 -12.08 -3.84
CA HIS A 210 -14.21 -11.01 -4.76
C HIS A 210 -13.10 -10.13 -4.15
N SER A 211 -13.27 -9.69 -2.89
CA SER A 211 -12.27 -8.88 -2.19
C SER A 211 -10.98 -9.67 -1.93
N ILE A 212 -11.08 -10.93 -1.52
CA ILE A 212 -9.92 -11.80 -1.29
C ILE A 212 -9.15 -12.02 -2.60
N LYS A 213 -9.85 -12.25 -3.71
CA LYS A 213 -9.22 -12.34 -5.05
C LYS A 213 -8.54 -11.03 -5.44
N GLY A 214 -9.18 -9.88 -5.17
CA GLY A 214 -8.61 -8.56 -5.40
C GLY A 214 -7.30 -8.35 -4.65
N PHE A 215 -7.27 -8.60 -3.34
CA PHE A 215 -6.05 -8.50 -2.53
C PHE A 215 -4.96 -9.48 -2.97
N LYS A 216 -5.31 -10.74 -3.24
CA LYS A 216 -4.35 -11.74 -3.75
C LYS A 216 -3.77 -11.33 -5.12
N LYS A 217 -4.58 -10.73 -5.99
CA LYS A 217 -4.13 -10.19 -7.28
C LYS A 217 -3.07 -9.11 -7.08
N ILE A 218 -3.30 -8.17 -6.15
CA ILE A 218 -2.32 -7.12 -5.80
C ILE A 218 -1.01 -7.73 -5.31
N ILE A 219 -1.09 -8.71 -4.41
CA ILE A 219 0.09 -9.35 -3.82
C ILE A 219 0.94 -10.10 -4.85
N ASN A 220 0.30 -10.73 -5.84
CA ASN A 220 0.99 -11.62 -6.79
C ASN A 220 1.39 -10.93 -8.12
N GLU A 221 0.54 -10.05 -8.67
CA GLU A 221 0.75 -9.46 -10.00
C GLU A 221 1.46 -8.09 -9.98
N TYR A 222 1.53 -7.45 -8.81
CA TYR A 222 2.08 -6.10 -8.66
C TYR A 222 3.29 -6.08 -7.71
N SER A 223 4.30 -6.89 -8.02
CA SER A 223 5.58 -6.92 -7.30
C SER A 223 6.33 -5.60 -7.31
N ASP A 224 6.07 -4.75 -8.31
CA ASP A 224 6.73 -3.46 -8.49
C ASP A 224 6.31 -2.42 -7.43
N PHE A 225 5.27 -2.71 -6.64
CA PHE A 225 4.66 -1.81 -5.66
C PHE A 225 4.62 -2.47 -4.27
N PRO A 226 5.76 -2.58 -3.57
CA PRO A 226 5.87 -3.34 -2.32
C PRO A 226 5.00 -2.76 -1.20
N ASP A 227 4.84 -1.45 -1.13
CA ASP A 227 4.01 -0.79 -0.10
C ASP A 227 2.54 -1.15 -0.26
N GLN A 228 2.02 -1.13 -1.48
CA GLN A 228 0.64 -1.52 -1.80
C GLN A 228 0.42 -3.01 -1.53
N ALA A 229 1.39 -3.86 -1.87
CA ALA A 229 1.34 -5.29 -1.58
C ALA A 229 1.37 -5.56 -0.06
N ALA A 230 2.16 -4.81 0.71
CA ALA A 230 2.19 -4.91 2.16
C ALA A 230 0.84 -4.50 2.79
N ARG A 231 0.28 -3.36 2.36
CA ARG A 231 -1.07 -2.93 2.78
C ARG A 231 -2.15 -3.96 2.42
N ALA A 232 -2.09 -4.54 1.22
CA ALA A 232 -3.03 -5.58 0.81
C ALA A 232 -2.95 -6.83 1.70
N LYS A 233 -1.74 -7.24 2.14
CA LYS A 233 -1.55 -8.35 3.08
C LYS A 233 -2.15 -8.05 4.45
N GLU A 234 -1.91 -6.84 4.97
CA GLU A 234 -2.46 -6.40 6.25
C GLU A 234 -3.99 -6.38 6.22
N LEU A 235 -4.58 -5.80 5.17
CA LEU A 235 -6.04 -5.77 4.98
C LEU A 235 -6.65 -7.17 4.85
N LEU A 236 -5.96 -8.08 4.16
CA LEU A 236 -6.40 -9.47 4.04
C LEU A 236 -6.38 -10.18 5.39
N ALA A 237 -5.32 -9.99 6.19
CA ALA A 237 -5.22 -10.59 7.52
C ALA A 237 -6.31 -10.05 8.46
N ASN A 238 -6.52 -8.74 8.50
CA ASN A 238 -7.58 -8.11 9.27
C ASN A 238 -8.97 -8.63 8.85
N LEU A 239 -9.22 -8.74 7.55
CA LEU A 239 -10.47 -9.30 7.03
C LEU A 239 -10.72 -10.74 7.49
N GLN A 240 -9.67 -11.57 7.56
CA GLN A 240 -9.78 -12.94 8.08
C GLN A 240 -10.10 -12.97 9.57
N GLU A 241 -9.49 -12.08 10.36
CA GLU A 241 -9.77 -11.96 11.79
C GLU A 241 -11.22 -11.52 12.04
N LEU A 242 -11.69 -10.48 11.34
CA LEU A 242 -13.08 -10.02 11.42
C LEU A 242 -14.08 -11.10 11.00
N LEU A 243 -13.75 -11.89 9.98
CA LEU A 243 -14.55 -13.02 9.56
C LEU A 243 -14.70 -14.09 10.64
N LEU A 244 -13.60 -14.43 11.31
CA LEU A 244 -13.62 -15.40 12.41
C LEU A 244 -14.46 -14.88 13.57
N GLN A 245 -14.31 -13.60 13.91
CA GLN A 245 -15.12 -12.96 14.94
C GLN A 245 -16.62 -13.02 14.62
N LYS A 246 -17.01 -12.67 13.39
CA LYS A 246 -18.40 -12.75 12.93
C LYS A 246 -18.93 -14.18 12.92
N LYS A 247 -18.09 -15.16 12.58
CA LYS A 247 -18.45 -16.57 12.63
C LYS A 247 -18.71 -17.03 14.07
N ILE A 248 -17.89 -16.60 15.03
CA ILE A 248 -18.07 -16.91 16.46
C ILE A 248 -19.39 -16.32 16.95
N GLU A 249 -19.62 -15.03 16.71
CA GLU A 249 -20.88 -14.34 17.06
C GLU A 249 -22.11 -15.07 16.50
N TYR A 250 -22.05 -15.49 15.23
CA TYR A 250 -23.13 -16.24 14.59
C TYR A 250 -23.36 -17.61 15.26
N LEU A 251 -22.29 -18.35 15.56
CA LEU A 251 -22.40 -19.67 16.20
C LEU A 251 -22.90 -19.57 17.65
N GLU A 252 -22.49 -18.55 18.40
CA GLU A 252 -22.99 -18.27 19.75
C GLU A 252 -24.48 -17.90 19.74
N ALA A 253 -24.91 -17.06 18.80
CA ALA A 253 -26.33 -16.74 18.62
C ALA A 253 -27.15 -17.99 18.22
N LYS A 254 -26.57 -18.90 17.43
CA LYS A 254 -27.23 -20.16 17.07
C LYS A 254 -27.33 -21.13 18.24
N ALA A 255 -26.29 -21.23 19.07
CA ALA A 255 -26.26 -22.09 20.26
C ALA A 255 -27.27 -21.64 21.32
N THR A 256 -27.33 -20.34 21.62
CA THR A 256 -28.28 -19.75 22.59
C THR A 256 -29.75 -19.96 22.18
N ASN A 257 -30.06 -19.85 20.89
CA ASN A 257 -31.40 -20.16 20.37
C ASN A 257 -31.77 -21.65 20.52
N HIS A 258 -30.79 -22.55 20.41
CA HIS A 258 -31.02 -23.99 20.57
C HIS A 258 -31.27 -24.40 22.03
N GLU A 259 -30.60 -23.77 23.00
CA GLU A 259 -30.83 -23.97 24.45
C GLU A 259 -32.19 -23.45 24.90
N SER A 260 -32.64 -22.33 24.33
CA SER A 260 -33.95 -21.73 24.62
C SER A 260 -35.13 -22.56 24.06
N THR A 261 -34.92 -23.26 22.94
CA THR A 261 -35.96 -24.12 22.33
C THR A 261 -36.03 -25.49 23.02
N SER A 262 -34.92 -25.99 23.55
CA SER A 262 -34.86 -27.29 24.26
C SER A 262 -35.50 -27.24 25.66
N SER A 263 -35.62 -26.04 26.25
CA SER A 263 -36.25 -25.82 27.55
C SER A 263 -37.76 -25.54 27.47
N ALA A 264 -38.30 -25.20 26.29
CA ALA A 264 -39.75 -24.98 26.09
C ALA A 264 -40.55 -26.27 25.83
N THR A 265 -39.94 -27.32 25.25
CA THR A 265 -40.63 -28.58 24.92
C THR A 265 -40.72 -29.55 26.09
N GLN A 266 -39.97 -29.36 27.18
CA GLN A 266 -40.05 -30.20 28.39
C GLN A 266 -41.11 -29.75 29.42
N ALA A 267 -41.79 -28.62 29.19
CA ALA A 267 -42.76 -28.06 30.15
C ALA A 267 -44.23 -28.49 29.90
N SER A 268 -44.53 -29.30 28.88
CA SER A 268 -45.91 -29.68 28.53
C SER A 268 -46.14 -31.18 28.43
N GLN A 269 -45.66 -31.99 29.38
CA GLN A 269 -46.09 -33.39 29.46
C GLN A 269 -45.96 -34.01 30.85
N TYR A 270 -46.67 -33.44 31.83
CA TYR A 270 -47.05 -34.16 33.04
C TYR A 270 -48.45 -33.71 33.49
N GLN A 271 -49.48 -34.40 33.01
CA GLN A 271 -50.72 -34.57 33.77
C GLN A 271 -51.00 -36.07 33.86
N VAL A 272 -51.02 -36.52 35.11
CA VAL A 272 -51.30 -37.87 35.58
C VAL A 272 -52.80 -37.96 35.82
N ASP A 273 -53.46 -39.03 35.37
CA ASP A 273 -54.68 -39.53 35.97
C ASP A 273 -54.75 -41.06 35.88
N ASN A 274 -55.39 -41.65 36.90
CA ASN A 274 -55.11 -42.97 37.48
C ASN A 274 -56.27 -43.99 37.24
N VAL A 275 -55.93 -45.24 36.82
CA VAL A 275 -56.50 -46.56 37.28
C VAL A 275 -57.95 -46.95 36.80
N PRO A 276 -58.45 -48.25 36.73
CA PRO A 276 -57.89 -49.63 36.94
C PRO A 276 -58.24 -50.77 35.90
N ILE A 277 -57.34 -51.78 35.81
CA ILE A 277 -57.49 -53.28 35.88
C ILE A 277 -58.52 -54.09 35.01
N ALA A 278 -57.97 -55.12 34.31
CA ALA A 278 -58.44 -56.53 34.08
C ALA A 278 -58.88 -56.94 32.63
N PRO A 279 -58.93 -58.25 32.26
CA PRO A 279 -57.84 -58.98 31.57
C PRO A 279 -58.25 -59.82 30.31
N THR A 280 -57.25 -60.44 29.65
CA THR A 280 -57.29 -61.60 28.69
C THR A 280 -57.61 -61.34 27.20
N PRO A 281 -57.36 -62.27 26.24
CA PRO A 281 -56.14 -63.06 25.93
C PRO A 281 -55.85 -63.24 24.38
N ILE A 282 -54.72 -63.88 23.99
CA ILE A 282 -54.48 -64.66 22.71
C ILE A 282 -54.37 -63.82 21.40
N ASP A 283 -53.46 -63.98 20.43
CA ASP A 283 -52.36 -64.91 20.10
C ASP A 283 -51.42 -64.27 19.03
N ASP A 284 -50.23 -64.87 18.94
CA ASP A 284 -49.35 -65.12 17.78
C ASP A 284 -48.49 -64.05 17.08
N ASP A 285 -47.18 -64.27 17.31
CA ASP A 285 -46.09 -64.41 16.34
C ASP A 285 -45.57 -63.19 15.57
N THR A 286 -44.42 -62.68 16.02
CA THR A 286 -43.15 -62.94 15.30
C THR A 286 -41.93 -62.54 16.13
N HIS A 287 -41.04 -63.51 16.34
CA HIS A 287 -39.73 -63.34 16.96
C HIS A 287 -38.77 -62.56 16.05
N PHE A 288 -38.14 -61.50 16.57
CA PHE A 288 -36.70 -61.31 16.38
C PHE A 288 -36.10 -60.62 17.60
N ALA A 289 -35.43 -61.41 18.42
CA ALA A 289 -34.69 -60.95 19.57
C ALA A 289 -33.39 -60.27 19.12
N LEU A 290 -33.16 -59.05 19.61
CA LEU A 290 -31.84 -58.56 19.99
C LEU A 290 -32.02 -57.67 21.22
N SER A 291 -31.96 -58.33 22.36
CA SER A 291 -31.72 -57.72 23.66
C SER A 291 -30.34 -57.06 23.69
N ALA A 292 -30.27 -55.78 24.05
CA ALA A 292 -29.30 -55.27 25.04
C ALA A 292 -29.54 -53.77 25.28
N THR A 293 -30.41 -53.47 26.23
CA THR A 293 -30.25 -52.29 27.08
C THR A 293 -29.09 -52.59 28.01
N SER A 294 -27.96 -51.87 27.91
CA SER A 294 -27.05 -51.64 29.03
C SER A 294 -25.90 -50.68 28.69
N GLN A 295 -25.85 -49.62 29.48
CA GLN A 295 -24.64 -49.00 30.04
C GLN A 295 -23.82 -48.05 29.15
N MET A 296 -24.07 -46.77 29.47
CA MET A 296 -23.09 -45.70 29.47
C MET A 296 -21.72 -46.16 30.01
N ASN A 297 -20.68 -45.49 29.51
CA ASN A 297 -19.34 -45.40 30.08
C ASN A 297 -18.42 -46.60 29.82
N THR A 298 -17.94 -46.72 28.58
CA THR A 298 -16.71 -47.47 28.29
C THR A 298 -15.62 -46.49 27.87
N SER A 299 -14.59 -46.36 28.72
CA SER A 299 -13.33 -45.74 28.35
C SER A 299 -12.83 -46.33 27.02
N PRO A 300 -12.23 -45.52 26.13
CA PRO A 300 -11.68 -46.02 24.88
C PRO A 300 -10.66 -47.13 25.17
N ASN A 301 -10.80 -48.29 24.53
CA ASN A 301 -9.87 -49.41 24.70
C ASN A 301 -8.58 -49.14 23.91
N TRP A 302 -7.63 -48.45 24.57
CA TRP A 302 -6.32 -48.06 24.06
C TRP A 302 -5.43 -49.23 23.58
N ASN A 303 -5.67 -50.44 24.07
CA ASN A 303 -4.85 -51.62 23.73
C ASN A 303 -5.04 -52.07 22.27
N LYS A 304 -6.01 -51.50 21.54
CA LYS A 304 -6.24 -51.82 20.12
C LYS A 304 -5.55 -50.88 19.15
N VAL A 305 -5.13 -49.69 19.60
CA VAL A 305 -4.50 -48.65 18.76
C VAL A 305 -2.97 -48.69 18.86
N PHE A 306 -2.43 -49.18 19.99
CA PHE A 306 -1.00 -49.28 20.25
C PHE A 306 -0.62 -50.71 20.59
N ASP A 307 -0.25 -51.49 19.57
CA ASP A 307 0.44 -52.77 19.79
C ASP A 307 1.95 -52.48 19.96
N PRO A 308 2.50 -52.58 21.19
CA PRO A 308 3.90 -52.26 21.46
C PRO A 308 4.87 -53.20 20.73
N SER A 309 4.40 -54.32 20.18
CA SER A 309 5.22 -55.23 19.37
C SER A 309 5.46 -54.72 17.94
N SER A 310 4.71 -53.70 17.50
CA SER A 310 4.80 -53.11 16.16
C SER A 310 5.58 -51.80 16.08
N MET A 311 6.02 -51.26 17.22
CA MET A 311 6.58 -49.90 17.32
C MET A 311 8.08 -49.88 17.64
N THR A 312 8.80 -48.90 17.09
CA THR A 312 10.21 -48.69 17.44
C THR A 312 10.35 -48.16 18.88
N PRO A 313 11.50 -48.38 19.57
CA PRO A 313 11.71 -47.87 20.93
C PRO A 313 11.54 -46.36 21.06
N LYS A 314 11.81 -45.61 19.98
CA LYS A 314 11.60 -44.17 19.92
C LYS A 314 10.11 -43.80 19.89
N MET A 315 9.28 -44.55 19.17
CA MET A 315 7.83 -44.33 19.14
C MET A 315 7.18 -44.71 20.48
N ALA A 316 7.67 -45.77 21.12
CA ALA A 316 7.18 -46.19 22.44
C ALA A 316 7.40 -45.11 23.52
N ALA A 317 8.49 -44.35 23.44
CA ALA A 317 8.78 -43.25 24.37
C ALA A 317 7.81 -42.06 24.25
N TRP A 318 7.08 -41.93 23.14
CA TRP A 318 6.14 -40.83 22.90
C TRP A 318 4.70 -41.14 23.32
N ILE A 319 4.37 -42.41 23.57
CA ILE A 319 3.00 -42.86 23.89
C ILE A 319 2.45 -42.14 25.13
N SER A 320 3.28 -41.89 26.15
CA SER A 320 2.83 -41.17 27.35
C SER A 320 2.46 -39.71 27.07
N ASN A 321 3.23 -39.04 26.22
CA ASN A 321 2.99 -37.65 25.83
C ASN A 321 1.75 -37.54 24.94
N GLU A 322 1.62 -38.46 23.99
CA GLU A 322 0.49 -38.54 23.08
C GLU A 322 -0.83 -38.79 23.82
N ARG A 323 -0.80 -39.67 24.83
CA ARG A 323 -1.95 -39.91 25.71
C ARG A 323 -2.35 -38.66 26.49
N ALA A 324 -1.39 -37.92 27.03
CA ALA A 324 -1.67 -36.68 27.75
C ALA A 324 -2.32 -35.61 26.84
N LEU A 325 -1.86 -35.52 25.58
CA LEU A 325 -2.46 -34.63 24.59
C LEU A 325 -3.89 -35.04 24.22
N TYR A 326 -4.12 -36.34 24.04
CA TYR A 326 -5.47 -36.85 23.82
C TYR A 326 -6.38 -36.57 25.01
N ASP A 327 -5.97 -36.83 26.24
CA ASP A 327 -6.81 -36.64 27.42
C ASP A 327 -7.19 -35.16 27.59
N ALA A 328 -6.25 -34.24 27.31
CA ALA A 328 -6.52 -32.81 27.29
C ALA A 328 -7.52 -32.41 26.19
N TRP A 329 -7.41 -33.00 25.00
CA TRP A 329 -8.33 -32.77 23.89
C TRP A 329 -9.73 -33.37 24.14
N ALA A 330 -9.77 -34.58 24.69
CA ALA A 330 -11.00 -35.32 25.01
C ALA A 330 -11.81 -34.61 26.09
N SER A 331 -11.16 -33.94 27.05
CA SER A 331 -11.84 -33.13 28.06
C SER A 331 -12.66 -31.97 27.48
N ARG A 332 -12.33 -31.54 26.25
CA ARG A 332 -12.96 -30.40 25.56
C ARG A 332 -13.98 -30.82 24.50
N THR A 333 -14.09 -32.11 24.19
CA THR A 333 -14.85 -32.60 23.03
C THR A 333 -15.82 -33.71 23.45
N GLN A 334 -17.13 -33.51 23.26
CA GLN A 334 -18.11 -34.58 23.46
C GLN A 334 -17.96 -35.66 22.37
N ASN A 335 -18.03 -36.95 22.74
CA ASN A 335 -17.74 -38.12 21.90
C ASN A 335 -16.26 -38.26 21.48
N ALA A 336 -15.35 -38.15 22.44
CA ALA A 336 -13.92 -38.34 22.23
C ALA A 336 -13.57 -39.79 21.85
N THR A 337 -13.28 -40.02 20.57
CA THR A 337 -12.64 -41.24 20.08
C THR A 337 -11.20 -40.94 19.61
N PRO A 338 -10.25 -41.88 19.78
CA PRO A 338 -8.88 -41.71 19.28
C PRO A 338 -8.81 -41.43 17.78
N GLU A 339 -9.69 -42.03 16.99
CA GLU A 339 -9.75 -41.81 15.54
C GLU A 339 -10.08 -40.37 15.17
N LEU A 340 -11.00 -39.74 15.91
CA LEU A 340 -11.40 -38.35 15.69
C LEU A 340 -10.31 -37.37 16.12
N PHE A 341 -9.53 -37.72 17.15
CA PHE A 341 -8.34 -36.97 17.55
C PHE A 341 -7.28 -36.93 16.44
N TYR A 342 -6.93 -38.07 15.84
CA TYR A 342 -5.94 -38.09 14.75
C TYR A 342 -6.44 -37.38 13.49
N LEU A 343 -7.72 -37.50 13.17
CA LEU A 343 -8.31 -36.75 12.06
C LEU A 343 -8.16 -35.24 12.29
N ASN A 344 -8.42 -34.76 13.50
CA ASN A 344 -8.23 -33.36 13.86
C ASN A 344 -6.76 -32.91 13.81
N GLN A 345 -5.83 -33.75 14.30
CA GLN A 345 -4.40 -33.47 14.19
C GLN A 345 -3.94 -33.39 12.73
N THR A 346 -4.46 -34.26 11.85
CA THR A 346 -4.14 -34.21 10.41
C THR A 346 -4.69 -32.95 9.73
N THR A 347 -5.89 -32.49 10.09
CA THR A 347 -6.43 -31.24 9.52
C THR A 347 -5.62 -30.01 9.92
N ASP A 348 -5.01 -30.02 11.11
CA ASP A 348 -4.21 -28.90 11.62
C ASP A 348 -2.71 -29.05 11.30
N THR A 349 -2.32 -30.03 10.48
CA THR A 349 -0.90 -30.20 10.10
C THR A 349 -0.45 -29.19 9.03
N LEU A 350 0.65 -28.50 9.32
CA LEU A 350 1.37 -27.69 8.36
C LEU A 350 2.39 -28.57 7.61
N THR A 351 2.21 -28.79 6.31
CA THR A 351 3.17 -29.57 5.51
C THR A 351 4.41 -28.74 5.25
N LEU A 352 5.53 -29.07 5.91
CA LEU A 352 6.82 -28.44 5.64
C LEU A 352 7.47 -29.11 4.42
N THR A 353 7.49 -28.40 3.30
CA THR A 353 8.21 -28.82 2.09
C THR A 353 9.58 -28.15 2.03
N GLY A 354 10.64 -28.94 1.86
CA GLY A 354 12.00 -28.41 1.73
C GLY A 354 12.99 -29.49 1.33
N ILE A 355 14.17 -29.06 0.89
CA ILE A 355 15.30 -29.95 0.63
C ILE A 355 16.05 -30.11 1.96
N LEU A 356 16.08 -31.33 2.49
CA LEU A 356 16.88 -31.65 3.67
C LEU A 356 18.35 -31.70 3.27
N GLU A 357 19.07 -30.60 3.50
CA GLU A 357 20.53 -30.58 3.33
C GLU A 357 21.21 -31.09 4.60
N PRO A 358 21.96 -32.21 4.53
CA PRO A 358 22.74 -32.66 5.66
C PRO A 358 23.85 -31.65 5.97
N TYR A 359 24.00 -31.28 7.23
CA TYR A 359 25.09 -30.40 7.65
C TYR A 359 26.44 -31.02 7.29
N ALA A 360 27.27 -30.29 6.54
CA ALA A 360 28.61 -30.72 6.14
C ALA A 360 29.59 -30.85 7.32
N ARG A 361 29.21 -30.41 8.52
CA ARG A 361 30.03 -30.46 9.74
C ARG A 361 29.18 -30.93 10.91
N ALA A 362 29.77 -31.73 11.79
CA ALA A 362 29.13 -32.17 13.01
C ALA A 362 28.87 -30.97 13.94
N VAL A 363 27.64 -30.45 13.94
CA VAL A 363 27.21 -29.39 14.85
C VAL A 363 27.00 -30.03 16.22
N LYS A 364 27.88 -29.71 17.19
CA LYS A 364 27.64 -30.06 18.60
C LYS A 364 26.57 -29.12 19.13
N ASN A 365 25.33 -29.60 19.23
CA ASN A 365 24.27 -28.90 19.96
C ASN A 365 24.70 -28.73 21.42
N LYS A 366 25.02 -27.50 21.82
CA LYS A 366 25.01 -27.12 23.24
C LYS A 366 23.60 -26.58 23.53
N PRO A 367 22.81 -27.25 24.38
CA PRO A 367 21.53 -26.69 24.82
C PRO A 367 21.83 -25.43 25.63
N GLY A 368 21.36 -24.28 25.14
CA GLY A 368 21.29 -23.02 25.86
C GLY A 368 19.88 -22.80 26.37
#